data_AF-A0A9P5Y1Z4-F1
#
_entry.id   AF-A0A9P5Y1Z4-F1
#
_cell.length_a   1.000
_cell.length_b   1.000
_cell.length_c   1.000
_cell.angle_alpha   90.00
_cell.angle_beta   90.00
_cell.angle_gamma   90.00
#
_symmetry.space_group_name_H-M   'P 1'
#
loop_
_entity.id
_entity.type
_entity.pdbx_description
1 polymer ?
#
loop_
_entity_poly.entity_id
_entity_poly.type
_entity_poly.pdbx_seq_one_letter_code
_entity_poly.pdbx_strand_id
1 'polypeptide(L)'
;MSIQLSPLPLPAKADRVKMAEFGREIKGVDLKNVTPTQFAQIREALYKHEIILFRDVKISPAEQAAFTKAFDPTSNGYGHAFDPSVSEISTRLLQMHGIPGLVYPHDWQKNDLILFHNRGLMHSVTGALKDDDLRVFHQCNLHGSDDPAPPSAEDIKKYA
;
A
#
# COMPACT_ATOMS: atom_id res chain seq x y z
N MET A 1 22.82 4.91 -5.53
CA MET A 1 22.41 3.69 -6.28
C MET A 1 20.90 3.77 -6.50
N SER A 2 20.39 3.31 -7.63
CA SER A 2 18.96 3.32 -7.96
C SER A 2 18.27 2.02 -7.56
N ILE A 3 17.00 2.11 -7.14
CA ILE A 3 16.15 0.94 -6.97
C ILE A 3 15.77 0.31 -8.32
N GLN A 4 15.43 -0.98 -8.32
CA GLN A 4 14.87 -1.68 -9.48
C GLN A 4 13.38 -1.90 -9.27
N LEU A 5 12.57 -1.61 -10.30
CA LEU A 5 11.12 -1.80 -10.30
C LEU A 5 10.75 -2.91 -11.29
N SER A 6 9.93 -3.86 -10.86
CA SER A 6 9.35 -4.89 -11.74
C SER A 6 7.83 -4.92 -11.58
N PRO A 7 7.04 -5.06 -12.65
CA PRO A 7 5.58 -5.18 -12.55
C PRO A 7 5.17 -6.38 -11.68
N LEU A 8 4.13 -6.21 -10.87
CA LEU A 8 3.54 -7.33 -10.14
C LEU A 8 2.78 -8.26 -11.09
N PRO A 9 2.74 -9.58 -10.80
CA PRO A 9 1.98 -10.52 -11.60
C PRO A 9 0.49 -10.24 -11.44
N LEU A 10 -0.16 -9.79 -12.52
CA LEU A 10 -1.60 -9.55 -12.53
C LEU A 10 -2.37 -10.87 -12.69
N PRO A 11 -3.53 -11.04 -12.01
CA PRO A 11 -4.36 -12.24 -12.18
C PRO A 11 -4.90 -12.34 -13.61
N ALA A 12 -5.27 -13.54 -14.05
CA ALA A 12 -5.72 -13.78 -15.42
C ALA A 12 -6.92 -12.92 -15.85
N LYS A 13 -7.79 -12.56 -14.89
CA LYS A 13 -8.99 -11.75 -15.13
C LYS A 13 -8.72 -10.23 -15.07
N ALA A 14 -7.49 -9.79 -14.79
CA ALA A 14 -7.16 -8.37 -14.67
C ALA A 14 -7.30 -7.63 -16.01
N ASP A 15 -7.81 -6.40 -15.94
CA ASP A 15 -7.76 -5.43 -17.03
C ASP A 15 -6.32 -4.90 -17.13
N ARG A 16 -5.54 -5.50 -18.01
CA ARG A 16 -4.12 -5.16 -18.20
C ARG A 16 -3.89 -3.74 -18.70
N VAL A 17 -4.88 -3.13 -19.34
CA VAL A 17 -4.77 -1.74 -19.83
C VAL A 17 -4.91 -0.80 -18.64
N LYS A 18 -5.94 -0.98 -17.82
CA LYS A 18 -6.17 -0.15 -16.63
C LYS A 18 -5.13 -0.39 -15.53
N MET A 19 -4.60 -1.60 -15.43
CA MET A 19 -3.62 -2.00 -14.42
C MET A 19 -2.16 -1.97 -14.91
N ALA A 20 -1.86 -1.37 -16.08
CA ALA A 20 -0.51 -1.36 -16.65
C ALA A 20 0.54 -0.75 -15.69
N GLU A 21 0.17 0.33 -15.01
CA GLU A 21 1.02 1.01 -14.03
C GLU A 21 0.76 0.55 -12.59
N PHE A 22 -0.17 -0.38 -12.36
CA PHE A 22 -0.46 -0.85 -11.01
C PHE A 22 0.64 -1.80 -10.52
N GLY A 23 1.10 -1.56 -9.30
CA GLY A 23 1.90 -2.46 -8.50
C GLY A 23 3.33 -2.71 -9.00
N ARG A 24 4.32 -2.49 -8.13
CA ARG A 24 5.73 -2.82 -8.43
C ARG A 24 6.39 -3.60 -7.31
N GLU A 25 7.17 -4.62 -7.66
CA GLU A 25 8.18 -5.20 -6.79
C GLU A 25 9.44 -4.32 -6.83
N ILE A 26 9.98 -3.99 -5.66
CA ILE A 26 11.22 -3.23 -5.51
C ILE A 26 12.37 -4.17 -5.13
N LYS A 27 13.48 -4.08 -5.87
CA LYS A 27 14.75 -4.78 -5.60
C LYS A 27 15.93 -3.81 -5.52
N GLY A 28 17.04 -4.28 -4.97
CA GLY A 28 18.29 -3.51 -4.89
C GLY A 28 18.30 -2.46 -3.78
N VAL A 29 17.50 -2.65 -2.74
CA VAL A 29 17.48 -1.79 -1.54
C VAL A 29 17.59 -2.64 -0.28
N ASP A 30 18.45 -2.20 0.63
CA ASP A 30 18.48 -2.70 2.01
C ASP A 30 17.59 -1.81 2.86
N LEU A 31 16.47 -2.35 3.34
CA LEU A 31 15.49 -1.60 4.14
C LEU A 31 16.05 -1.16 5.51
N LYS A 32 17.17 -1.74 5.96
CA LYS A 32 17.86 -1.32 7.17
C LYS A 32 18.60 0.00 6.99
N ASN A 33 19.07 0.27 5.77
CA ASN A 33 19.98 1.36 5.44
C ASN A 33 19.56 2.06 4.14
N VAL A 34 18.31 2.52 4.07
CA VAL A 34 17.79 3.22 2.89
C VAL A 34 18.42 4.61 2.79
N THR A 35 19.10 4.89 1.68
CA THR A 35 19.64 6.23 1.41
C THR A 35 18.51 7.23 1.11
N PRO A 36 18.70 8.55 1.34
CA PRO A 36 17.68 9.55 1.01
C PRO A 36 17.21 9.50 -0.45
N THR A 37 18.13 9.22 -1.39
CA THR A 37 17.80 9.04 -2.81
C THR A 37 16.92 7.82 -3.05
N GLN A 38 17.25 6.66 -2.48
CA GLN A 38 16.42 5.46 -2.60
C GLN A 38 15.05 5.66 -1.96
N PHE A 39 15.00 6.35 -0.82
CA PHE A 39 13.74 6.65 -0.15
C PHE A 39 12.82 7.53 -1.01
N ALA A 40 13.37 8.57 -1.64
CA ALA A 40 12.62 9.39 -2.58
C ALA A 40 12.06 8.56 -3.75
N GLN A 41 12.85 7.64 -4.31
CA GLN A 41 12.41 6.72 -5.36
C GLN A 41 11.30 5.76 -4.90
N ILE A 42 11.42 5.22 -3.68
CA ILE A 42 10.40 4.35 -3.07
C ILE A 42 9.08 5.12 -2.90
N ARG A 43 9.15 6.36 -2.38
CA ARG A 43 7.97 7.21 -2.16
C ARG A 43 7.29 7.58 -3.48
N GLU A 44 8.05 7.96 -4.50
CA GLU A 44 7.52 8.22 -5.84
C GLU A 44 6.85 6.96 -6.43
N ALA A 45 7.51 5.81 -6.33
CA ALA A 45 6.97 4.54 -6.80
C ALA A 45 5.66 4.16 -6.09
N LEU A 46 5.55 4.38 -4.77
CA LEU A 46 4.33 4.13 -4.01
C LEU A 46 3.15 4.96 -4.53
N TYR A 47 3.34 6.27 -4.72
CA TYR A 47 2.25 7.14 -5.20
C TYR A 47 1.92 6.91 -6.67
N LYS A 48 2.89 6.48 -7.48
CA LYS A 48 2.67 6.22 -8.91
C LYS A 48 2.00 4.87 -9.17
N HIS A 49 2.35 3.86 -8.39
CA HIS A 49 1.97 2.46 -8.65
C HIS A 49 0.98 1.89 -7.64
N GLU A 50 0.52 2.69 -6.68
CA GLU A 50 -0.45 2.39 -5.62
C GLU A 50 0.00 1.35 -4.59
N ILE A 51 0.66 0.27 -5.02
CA ILE A 51 1.30 -0.72 -4.15
C ILE A 51 2.75 -0.95 -4.53
N ILE A 52 3.59 -1.16 -3.52
CA ILE A 52 4.97 -1.61 -3.69
C ILE A 52 5.24 -2.81 -2.78
N LEU A 53 5.94 -3.79 -3.33
CA LEU A 53 6.25 -5.06 -2.67
C LEU A 53 7.76 -5.20 -2.50
N PHE A 54 8.16 -5.62 -1.30
CA PHE A 54 9.50 -6.08 -0.99
C PHE A 54 9.43 -7.55 -0.61
N ARG A 55 10.20 -8.39 -1.30
CA ARG A 55 10.28 -9.84 -1.04
C ARG A 55 11.43 -10.17 -0.10
N ASP A 56 11.27 -11.23 0.70
CA ASP A 56 12.26 -11.77 1.62
C ASP A 56 12.93 -10.73 2.55
N VAL A 57 12.12 -9.83 3.10
CA VAL A 57 12.59 -8.77 3.99
C VAL A 57 12.98 -9.34 5.35
N LYS A 58 14.24 -9.14 5.74
CA LYS A 58 14.81 -9.59 7.01
C LYS A 58 15.20 -8.41 7.88
N ILE A 59 14.20 -7.79 8.50
CA ILE A 59 14.35 -6.66 9.41
C ILE A 59 13.74 -6.99 10.77
N SER A 60 14.29 -6.41 11.83
CA SER A 60 13.74 -6.42 13.17
C SER A 60 12.54 -5.47 13.29
N PRO A 61 11.69 -5.61 14.33
CA PRO A 61 10.60 -4.68 14.57
C PRO A 61 11.05 -3.21 14.71
N ALA A 62 12.24 -2.97 15.29
CA ALA A 62 12.81 -1.63 15.42
C ALA A 62 13.22 -1.04 14.06
N GLU A 63 13.82 -1.85 13.19
CA GLU A 63 14.18 -1.44 11.82
C GLU A 63 12.93 -1.20 10.97
N GLN A 64 11.89 -2.03 11.12
CA GLN A 64 10.60 -1.79 10.47
C GLN A 64 9.98 -0.46 10.92
N ALA A 65 9.93 -0.20 12.22
CA ALA A 65 9.42 1.05 12.75
C ALA A 65 10.23 2.27 12.25
N ALA A 66 11.56 2.15 12.17
CA ALA A 66 12.43 3.21 11.65
C ALA A 66 12.16 3.50 10.16
N PHE A 67 12.08 2.46 9.32
CA PHE A 67 11.74 2.61 7.91
C PHE A 67 10.38 3.26 7.72
N THR A 68 9.40 2.85 8.51
CA THR A 68 8.05 3.39 8.44
C THR A 68 7.98 4.84 8.94
N LYS A 69 8.70 5.19 10.00
CA LYS A 69 8.80 6.57 10.50
C LYS A 69 9.49 7.51 9.51
N ALA A 70 10.29 7.00 8.57
CA ALA A 70 10.88 7.83 7.52
C ALA A 70 9.83 8.45 6.58
N PHE A 71 8.63 7.85 6.46
CA PHE A 71 7.53 8.44 5.68
C PHE A 71 6.83 9.60 6.39
N ASP A 72 6.79 9.58 7.72
CA ASP A 72 6.27 10.66 8.55
C ASP A 72 7.03 10.71 9.88
N PRO A 73 8.08 11.54 9.96
CA PRO A 73 8.87 11.70 11.17
C PRO A 73 8.06 12.25 12.35
N THR A 74 6.91 12.88 12.10
CA THR A 74 6.05 13.51 13.10
C THR A 74 5.03 12.56 13.72
N SER A 75 4.86 11.36 13.14
CA SER A 75 3.97 10.33 13.65
C SER A 75 4.44 9.83 15.03
N ASN A 76 3.58 9.99 16.04
CA ASN A 76 3.88 9.74 17.46
C ASN A 76 3.00 8.66 18.11
N GLY A 77 2.11 7.97 17.38
CA GLY A 77 1.14 7.06 18.00
C GLY A 77 0.64 5.92 17.11
N TYR A 78 0.29 4.81 17.78
CA TYR A 78 -0.37 3.63 17.23
C TYR A 78 -1.86 3.66 17.59
N GLY A 79 -2.76 3.63 16.60
CA GLY A 79 -4.19 3.53 16.88
C GLY A 79 -5.08 3.63 15.63
N HIS A 80 -6.20 2.92 15.68
CA HIS A 80 -7.32 3.11 14.78
C HIS A 80 -8.18 4.27 15.31
N ALA A 81 -8.30 5.37 14.56
CA ALA A 81 -9.45 6.25 14.73
C ALA A 81 -10.65 5.54 14.10
N PHE A 82 -11.43 4.82 14.92
CA PHE A 82 -12.75 4.36 14.51
C PHE A 82 -13.70 5.56 14.61
N ASP A 83 -13.98 6.19 13.48
CA ASP A 83 -15.05 7.16 13.38
C ASP A 83 -16.33 6.47 12.88
N PRO A 84 -17.36 6.30 13.74
CA PRO A 84 -18.59 5.62 13.37
C PRO A 84 -19.37 6.34 12.25
N SER A 85 -19.11 7.63 11.98
CA SER A 85 -19.77 8.38 10.90
C SER A 85 -19.29 8.00 9.50
N VAL A 86 -18.11 7.35 9.38
CA VAL A 86 -17.52 6.93 8.10
C VAL A 86 -17.95 5.50 7.71
N SER A 87 -18.67 4.81 8.60
CA SER A 87 -19.09 3.41 8.46
C SER A 87 -19.93 3.15 7.21
N GLU A 88 -20.88 4.03 6.87
CA GLU A 88 -21.81 3.79 5.76
C GLU A 88 -21.15 3.97 4.38
N ILE A 89 -20.31 5.01 4.24
CA ILE A 89 -19.50 5.25 3.04
C ILE A 89 -18.46 4.14 2.87
N SER A 90 -17.75 3.78 3.95
CA SER A 90 -16.80 2.68 3.94
C SER A 90 -17.47 1.37 3.53
N THR A 91 -18.64 1.04 4.09
CA THR A 91 -19.40 -0.17 3.73
C THR A 91 -19.81 -0.19 2.25
N ARG A 92 -20.26 0.94 1.69
CA ARG A 92 -20.61 1.03 0.25
C ARG A 92 -19.37 0.95 -0.66
N LEU A 93 -18.24 1.52 -0.25
CA LEU A 93 -16.98 1.40 -0.98
C LEU A 93 -16.42 -0.03 -0.91
N LEU A 94 -16.57 -0.73 0.21
CA LEU A 94 -16.19 -2.14 0.35
C LEU A 94 -17.05 -3.06 -0.54
N GLN A 95 -18.30 -2.68 -0.84
CA GLN A 95 -19.12 -3.39 -1.82
C GLN A 95 -18.61 -3.24 -3.27
N MET A 96 -17.81 -2.21 -3.58
CA MET A 96 -17.19 -2.02 -4.90
C MET A 96 -15.96 -2.90 -5.14
N HIS A 97 -15.50 -3.68 -4.17
CA HIS A 97 -14.41 -4.66 -4.34
C HIS A 97 -14.70 -5.73 -5.40
N GLY A 98 -15.93 -5.79 -5.91
CA GLY A 98 -16.38 -6.71 -6.94
C GLY A 98 -16.21 -6.23 -8.37
N ILE A 99 -15.62 -5.06 -8.67
CA ILE A 99 -15.43 -4.63 -10.08
C ILE A 99 -14.52 -5.66 -10.79
N PRO A 100 -15.06 -6.47 -11.73
CA PRO A 100 -14.28 -7.53 -12.35
C PRO A 100 -13.10 -6.93 -13.10
N GLY A 101 -11.91 -7.46 -12.86
CA GLY A 101 -10.68 -7.07 -13.55
C GLY A 101 -9.90 -5.91 -12.93
N LEU A 102 -10.37 -5.29 -11.85
CA LEU A 102 -9.59 -4.29 -11.08
C LEU A 102 -9.20 -4.79 -9.67
N VAL A 103 -9.24 -6.11 -9.47
CA VAL A 103 -8.91 -6.74 -8.19
C VAL A 103 -7.54 -7.40 -8.27
N TYR A 104 -6.64 -7.02 -7.37
CA TYR A 104 -5.35 -7.68 -7.17
C TYR A 104 -5.34 -8.46 -5.86
N PRO A 105 -5.46 -9.80 -5.91
CA PRO A 105 -5.17 -10.64 -4.76
C PRO A 105 -3.66 -10.84 -4.64
N HIS A 106 -3.11 -10.61 -3.45
CA HIS A 106 -1.71 -10.92 -3.19
C HIS A 106 -1.57 -12.32 -2.58
N ASP A 107 -0.82 -13.17 -3.25
CA ASP A 107 -0.39 -14.47 -2.72
C ASP A 107 0.83 -14.27 -1.83
N TRP A 108 0.59 -14.20 -0.52
CA TRP A 108 1.58 -13.89 0.49
C TRP A 108 2.63 -14.98 0.59
N GLN A 109 3.89 -14.57 0.64
CA GLN A 109 5.04 -15.39 0.95
C GLN A 109 5.67 -14.94 2.26
N LYS A 110 6.40 -15.85 2.90
CA LYS A 110 7.12 -15.54 4.13
C LYS A 110 8.05 -14.34 3.87
N ASN A 111 8.05 -13.40 4.81
CA ASN A 111 8.86 -12.17 4.78
C ASN A 111 8.49 -11.17 3.67
N ASP A 112 7.27 -11.22 3.12
CA ASP A 112 6.78 -10.13 2.28
C ASP A 112 6.46 -8.88 3.11
N LEU A 113 6.80 -7.73 2.54
CA LEU A 113 6.36 -6.42 3.02
C LEU A 113 5.69 -5.67 1.87
N ILE A 114 4.43 -5.28 2.06
CA ILE A 114 3.70 -4.43 1.11
C ILE A 114 3.44 -3.08 1.75
N LEU A 115 3.70 -2.03 0.98
CA LEU A 115 3.20 -0.67 1.25
C LEU A 115 2.12 -0.37 0.22
N PHE A 116 1.05 0.26 0.66
CA PHE A 116 -0.07 0.64 -0.20
C PHE A 116 -0.52 2.07 0.08
N HIS A 117 -0.92 2.77 -0.97
CA HIS A 117 -1.35 4.16 -0.95
C HIS A 117 -2.86 4.23 -0.72
N ASN A 118 -3.26 4.48 0.53
CA ASN A 118 -4.67 4.46 0.96
C ASN A 118 -5.63 5.36 0.18
N ARG A 119 -5.13 6.42 -0.48
CA ARG A 119 -5.98 7.33 -1.25
C ARG A 119 -6.30 6.82 -2.65
N GLY A 120 -5.42 6.01 -3.26
CA GLY A 120 -5.58 5.54 -4.63
C GLY A 120 -6.12 4.12 -4.78
N LEU A 121 -6.25 3.37 -3.68
CA LEU A 121 -6.85 2.03 -3.70
C LEU A 121 -7.75 1.75 -2.49
N MET A 122 -8.67 0.82 -2.70
CA MET A 122 -9.38 0.14 -1.63
C MET A 122 -8.68 -1.18 -1.32
N HIS A 123 -8.57 -1.53 -0.05
CA HIS A 123 -8.00 -2.80 0.39
C HIS A 123 -8.92 -3.49 1.39
N SER A 124 -8.95 -4.82 1.32
CA SER A 124 -9.70 -5.67 2.23
C SER A 124 -8.89 -6.89 2.57
N VAL A 125 -8.95 -7.31 3.83
CA VAL A 125 -8.42 -8.60 4.23
C VAL A 125 -9.45 -9.65 3.82
N THR A 126 -9.05 -10.52 2.89
CA THR A 126 -9.87 -11.64 2.43
C THR A 126 -9.13 -12.94 2.72
N GLY A 127 -9.88 -13.98 3.11
CA GLY A 127 -9.32 -15.26 3.57
C GLY A 127 -9.19 -15.34 5.09
N ALA A 128 -9.33 -16.56 5.62
CA ALA A 128 -9.01 -16.88 7.00
C ALA A 128 -7.57 -17.39 7.07
N LEU A 129 -6.79 -16.89 8.02
CA LEU A 129 -5.55 -17.55 8.43
C LEU A 129 -5.90 -18.95 8.93
N LYS A 130 -5.03 -19.93 8.69
CA LYS A 130 -5.17 -21.23 9.35
C LYS A 130 -4.93 -21.07 10.85
N ASP A 131 -5.39 -22.03 11.64
CA ASP A 131 -5.24 -21.99 13.11
C ASP A 131 -3.77 -21.91 13.56
N ASP A 132 -2.82 -22.37 12.72
CA ASP A 132 -1.38 -22.38 12.96
C ASP A 132 -0.62 -21.22 12.27
N ASP A 133 -1.30 -20.38 11.49
CA ASP A 133 -0.68 -19.22 10.84
C ASP A 133 -0.49 -18.07 11.84
N LEU A 134 0.76 -17.66 12.07
CA LEU A 134 1.10 -16.50 12.88
C LEU A 134 1.40 -15.29 11.98
N ARG A 135 0.67 -14.19 12.20
CA ARG A 135 0.93 -12.89 11.54
C ARG A 135 1.24 -11.83 12.57
N VAL A 136 2.41 -11.20 12.45
CA VAL A 136 2.73 -9.96 13.16
C VAL A 136 2.34 -8.78 12.29
N PHE A 137 1.44 -7.93 12.78
CA PHE A 137 0.98 -6.74 12.06
C PHE A 137 1.47 -5.48 12.78
N HIS A 138 2.30 -4.70 12.08
CA HIS A 138 2.73 -3.39 12.53
C HIS A 138 2.09 -2.33 11.62
N GLN A 139 0.99 -1.75 12.08
CA GLN A 139 0.32 -0.65 11.37
C GLN A 139 1.05 0.66 11.64
N CYS A 140 1.24 1.46 10.60
CA CYS A 140 1.57 2.87 10.75
C CYS A 140 0.57 3.72 9.99
N ASN A 141 0.10 4.76 10.68
CA ASN A 141 -0.75 5.77 10.08
C ASN A 141 0.11 7.03 9.87
N LEU A 142 0.08 7.50 8.63
CA LEU A 142 0.57 8.81 8.21
C LEU A 142 -0.58 9.79 8.39
N HIS A 143 -0.42 10.82 9.23
CA HIS A 143 -1.40 11.89 9.29
C HIS A 143 -1.10 12.86 8.14
N GLY A 144 -2.10 13.12 7.28
CA GLY A 144 -1.95 14.19 6.30
C GLY A 144 -1.76 15.52 7.04
N SER A 145 -0.79 16.33 6.63
CA SER A 145 -0.67 17.71 7.12
C SER A 145 -1.85 18.58 6.70
N ASP A 146 -2.64 18.12 5.72
CA ASP A 146 -3.67 18.87 5.04
C ASP A 146 -4.97 18.06 4.99
N ASP A 147 -6.09 18.78 5.00
CA ASP A 147 -7.41 18.18 4.81
C ASP A 147 -7.53 17.53 3.41
N PRO A 148 -8.30 16.44 3.28
CA PRO A 148 -8.52 15.80 1.99
C PRO A 148 -9.20 16.78 1.01
N ALA A 149 -8.46 17.20 -0.02
CA ALA A 149 -9.03 18.01 -1.10
C ALA A 149 -10.04 17.19 -1.92
N PRO A 150 -11.21 17.78 -2.26
CA PRO A 150 -12.19 17.14 -3.15
C PRO A 150 -11.61 16.92 -4.56
N PRO A 151 -12.17 15.98 -5.36
CA PRO A 151 -11.74 15.78 -6.73
C PRO A 151 -11.86 17.07 -7.54
N SER A 152 -10.85 17.36 -8.37
CA SER A 152 -10.88 18.51 -9.26
C SER A 152 -11.88 18.30 -10.40
N ALA A 153 -12.21 19.38 -11.12
CA ALA A 153 -13.04 19.28 -12.32
C ALA A 153 -12.41 18.37 -13.40
N GLU A 154 -11.08 18.32 -13.47
CA GLU A 154 -10.34 17.43 -14.37
C GLU A 154 -10.44 15.97 -13.92
N ASP A 155 -10.34 15.70 -12.61
CA ASP A 155 -10.51 14.35 -12.05
C ASP A 155 -11.92 13.81 -12.34
N ILE A 156 -12.95 14.64 -12.14
CA ILE A 156 -14.34 14.26 -12.44
C ILE A 156 -14.47 13.93 -13.93
N LYS A 157 -13.93 14.76 -14.83
CA LYS A 157 -14.00 14.49 -16.27
C LYS A 157 -13.26 13.22 -16.69
N LYS A 158 -12.21 12.84 -15.96
CA LYS A 158 -11.37 11.67 -16.27
C LYS A 158 -11.92 10.37 -15.70
N TYR A 159 -12.59 10.42 -14.54
CA TYR A 159 -12.92 9.24 -13.75
C TYR A 159 -14.42 9.06 -13.42
N ALA A 160 -15.29 10.05 -13.67
CA ALA A 160 -16.75 9.93 -13.53
C ALA A 160 -17.42 9.59 -14.87
#